data_AF-A0A933W598-F1
#
_entry.id   AF-A0A933W598-F1
#
_cell.length_a   1.000
_cell.length_b   1.000
_cell.length_c   1.000
_cell.angle_alpha   90.00
_cell.angle_beta   90.00
_cell.angle_gamma   90.00
#
_symmetry.space_group_name_H-M   'P 1'
#
loop_
_entity.id
_entity.type
_entity.pdbx_description
1 polymer ?
#
loop_
_entity_poly.entity_id
_entity_poly.type
_entity_poly.pdbx_seq_one_letter_code
_entity_poly.pdbx_strand_id
1 'polypeptide(L)'
;MNLIEWSSKYEVGDAGVDDQHRELFKIVNEGLAVATNSARLTPADQTAKMRDVLNFLLKYVVDHFSYEEGLQKRLSAVGYPDHQSHLQLHKDFAKDFLALKEEFDRGGVTPAWGVKFNRVVAQWLPNHISRVDKKMSGYLGNGHQRGGVPSTGRQFAITPARHAAGAERIEIPAEGPNRRGLTRWLLTAKFQVLSALIILVTVYLGNEMLANQMMTGVILPAQKAYIENMNGRVAKALEA
;
A
#
# COMPACT_ATOMS: atom_id res chain seq x y z
N MET A 1 2.58 26.24 -0.32
CA MET A 1 3.55 25.82 -1.36
C MET A 1 3.67 24.31 -1.25
N ASN A 2 3.56 23.57 -2.35
CA ASN A 2 3.75 22.13 -2.29
C ASN A 2 5.25 21.84 -2.22
N LEU A 3 5.61 20.83 -1.45
CA LEU A 3 7.00 20.37 -1.32
C LEU A 3 7.34 19.34 -2.41
N ILE A 4 6.33 18.70 -2.99
CA ILE A 4 6.43 17.79 -4.14
C ILE A 4 5.34 18.18 -5.14
N GLU A 5 5.74 18.53 -6.36
CA GLU A 5 4.80 18.97 -7.39
C GLU A 5 4.39 17.84 -8.33
N TRP A 6 3.11 17.80 -8.68
CA TRP A 6 2.58 16.95 -9.73
C TRP A 6 3.12 17.38 -11.11
N SER A 7 3.35 16.43 -12.00
CA SER A 7 3.64 16.69 -13.41
C SER A 7 3.32 15.47 -14.27
N SER A 8 3.26 15.66 -15.59
CA SER A 8 2.89 14.62 -16.57
C SER A 8 3.80 13.38 -16.57
N LYS A 9 4.99 13.47 -15.96
CA LYS A 9 5.87 12.31 -15.79
C LYS A 9 5.25 11.22 -14.89
N TYR A 10 4.29 11.60 -14.04
CA TYR A 10 3.58 10.69 -13.15
C TYR A 10 2.29 10.11 -13.75
N GLU A 11 1.83 10.61 -14.90
CA GLU A 11 0.60 10.09 -15.55
C GLU A 11 0.82 8.69 -16.10
N VAL A 12 0.01 7.71 -15.72
CA VAL A 12 0.08 6.35 -16.27
C VAL A 12 -0.84 6.16 -17.48
N GLY A 13 -1.79 7.07 -17.70
CA GLY A 13 -2.72 7.02 -18.83
C GLY A 13 -4.05 6.31 -18.54
N ASP A 14 -4.27 5.87 -17.30
CA ASP A 14 -5.59 5.50 -16.78
C ASP A 14 -6.10 6.65 -15.91
N ALA A 15 -7.21 7.28 -16.31
CA ALA A 15 -7.72 8.47 -15.63
C ALA A 15 -8.01 8.22 -14.14
N GLY A 16 -8.47 7.01 -13.79
CA GLY A 16 -8.74 6.63 -12.41
C GLY A 16 -7.46 6.53 -11.57
N VAL A 17 -6.39 5.94 -12.11
CA VAL A 17 -5.07 5.95 -11.46
C VAL A 17 -4.52 7.37 -11.33
N ASP A 18 -4.57 8.15 -12.41
CA ASP A 18 -3.99 9.50 -12.44
C ASP A 18 -4.69 10.44 -11.44
N ASP A 19 -6.01 10.32 -11.27
CA ASP A 19 -6.76 11.06 -10.26
C ASP A 19 -6.37 10.64 -8.83
N GLN A 20 -6.18 9.34 -8.60
CA GLN A 20 -5.74 8.82 -7.31
C GLN A 20 -4.32 9.29 -6.97
N HIS A 21 -3.39 9.27 -7.93
CA HIS A 21 -2.04 9.78 -7.74
C HIS A 21 -2.04 11.27 -7.42
N ARG A 22 -2.84 12.09 -8.13
CA ARG A 22 -2.98 13.52 -7.83
C ARG A 22 -3.43 13.75 -6.40
N GLU A 23 -4.38 12.97 -5.90
CA GLU A 23 -4.85 13.09 -4.53
C GLU A 23 -3.78 12.64 -3.52
N LEU A 24 -3.08 11.54 -3.79
CA LEU A 24 -1.96 11.08 -2.96
C LEU A 24 -0.87 12.16 -2.85
N PHE A 25 -0.55 12.89 -3.93
CA PHE A 25 0.37 14.02 -3.88
C PHE A 25 -0.12 15.13 -2.93
N LYS A 26 -1.42 15.44 -2.90
CA LYS A 26 -1.96 16.44 -1.97
C LYS A 26 -1.82 15.97 -0.52
N ILE A 27 -2.18 14.72 -0.23
CA ILE A 27 -2.09 14.12 1.11
C ILE A 27 -0.63 14.12 1.60
N VAL A 28 0.31 13.73 0.75
CA VAL A 28 1.73 13.71 1.09
C VAL A 28 2.27 15.11 1.34
N ASN A 29 1.87 16.10 0.54
CA ASN A 29 2.25 17.49 0.77
C ASN A 29 1.70 18.03 2.08
N GLU A 30 0.47 17.69 2.43
CA GLU A 30 -0.12 18.03 3.73
C GLU A 30 0.69 17.40 4.88
N GLY A 31 1.02 16.11 4.77
CA GLY A 31 1.86 15.43 5.75
C GLY A 31 3.25 16.04 5.88
N LEU A 32 3.91 16.41 4.79
CA LEU A 32 5.19 17.10 4.83
C LEU A 32 5.09 18.49 5.48
N ALA A 33 4.04 19.25 5.18
CA ALA A 33 3.81 20.56 5.79
C ALA A 33 3.61 20.44 7.32
N VAL A 34 2.87 19.40 7.76
CA VAL A 34 2.67 19.13 9.19
C VAL A 34 3.96 18.62 9.83
N ALA A 35 4.70 17.69 9.19
CA ALA A 35 5.96 17.16 9.71
C ALA A 35 7.03 18.23 9.90
N THR A 36 7.09 19.21 8.99
CA THR A 36 8.02 20.36 9.06
C THR A 36 7.52 21.51 9.94
N ASN A 37 6.32 21.36 10.51
CA ASN A 37 5.59 22.41 11.24
C ASN A 37 5.50 23.75 10.47
N SER A 38 5.26 23.68 9.16
CA SER A 38 5.20 24.86 8.29
C SER A 38 4.10 25.85 8.68
N ALA A 39 3.04 25.38 9.34
CA ALA A 39 1.93 26.19 9.85
C ALA A 39 2.12 26.70 11.30
N ARG A 40 3.28 26.45 11.93
CA ARG A 40 3.60 26.85 13.32
C ARG A 40 2.55 26.39 14.35
N LEU A 41 2.08 25.16 14.18
CA LEU A 41 1.15 24.50 15.08
C LEU A 41 1.81 24.26 16.45
N THR A 42 0.97 24.22 17.48
CA THR A 42 1.40 23.70 18.78
C THR A 42 1.76 22.21 18.65
N PRO A 43 2.60 21.64 19.54
CA PRO A 43 2.92 20.20 19.47
C PRO A 43 1.68 19.29 19.52
N ALA A 44 0.65 19.69 20.27
CA ALA A 44 -0.61 18.95 20.36
C ALA A 44 -1.39 18.99 19.04
N ASP A 45 -1.56 20.17 18.45
CA ASP A 45 -2.28 20.33 17.18
C ASP A 45 -1.53 19.68 16.02
N GLN A 46 -0.20 19.78 16.00
CA GLN A 46 0.65 19.12 15.01
C GLN A 46 0.47 17.60 15.07
N THR A 47 0.45 17.04 16.28
CA THR A 47 0.22 15.60 16.48
C THR A 47 -1.19 15.20 16.07
N ALA A 48 -2.22 15.93 16.49
CA ALA A 48 -3.60 15.63 16.08
C ALA A 48 -3.75 15.66 14.55
N LYS A 49 -3.24 16.72 13.91
CA LYS A 49 -3.31 16.88 12.46
C LYS A 49 -2.53 15.79 11.71
N MET A 50 -1.34 15.42 12.20
CA MET A 50 -0.56 14.34 11.59
C MET A 50 -1.30 12.99 11.71
N ARG A 51 -1.97 12.73 12.83
CA ARG A 51 -2.78 11.52 13.00
C ARG A 51 -3.86 11.42 11.93
N ASP A 52 -4.56 12.52 11.67
CA ASP A 52 -5.59 12.57 10.62
C ASP A 52 -5.00 12.31 9.24
N VAL A 53 -3.85 12.93 8.91
CA VAL A 53 -3.13 12.70 7.66
C VAL A 53 -2.74 11.23 7.50
N LEU A 54 -2.16 10.61 8.53
CA LEU A 54 -1.71 9.21 8.48
C LEU A 54 -2.90 8.25 8.31
N ASN A 55 -4.01 8.50 8.99
CA ASN A 55 -5.23 7.70 8.87
C ASN A 55 -5.84 7.82 7.47
N PHE A 56 -5.92 9.04 6.94
CA PHE A 56 -6.43 9.27 5.60
C PHE A 56 -5.54 8.64 4.54
N LEU A 57 -4.22 8.83 4.67
CA LEU A 57 -3.23 8.25 3.77
C LEU A 57 -3.32 6.72 3.77
N LEU A 58 -3.39 6.07 4.95
CA LEU A 58 -3.54 4.62 5.06
C LEU A 58 -4.74 4.12 4.27
N LYS A 59 -5.92 4.73 4.49
CA LYS A 59 -7.12 4.34 3.77
C LYS A 59 -6.93 4.51 2.26
N TYR A 60 -6.37 5.65 1.85
CA TYR A 60 -6.25 6.01 0.44
C TYR A 60 -5.26 5.11 -0.31
N VAL A 61 -4.11 4.78 0.28
CA VAL A 61 -3.12 3.88 -0.36
C VAL A 61 -3.66 2.46 -0.52
N VAL A 62 -4.49 1.97 0.42
CA VAL A 62 -5.10 0.64 0.30
C VAL A 62 -6.10 0.59 -0.85
N ASP A 63 -6.95 1.60 -0.96
CA ASP A 63 -7.92 1.71 -2.06
C ASP A 63 -7.19 1.85 -3.41
N HIS A 64 -6.13 2.66 -3.44
CA HIS A 64 -5.29 2.89 -4.61
C HIS A 64 -4.57 1.62 -5.09
N PHE A 65 -3.84 0.94 -4.22
CA PHE A 65 -3.14 -0.31 -4.57
C PHE A 65 -4.11 -1.39 -5.05
N SER A 66 -5.28 -1.49 -4.41
CA SER A 66 -6.32 -2.43 -4.82
C SER A 66 -6.84 -2.12 -6.23
N TYR A 67 -6.98 -0.84 -6.58
CA TYR A 67 -7.37 -0.41 -7.91
C TYR A 67 -6.31 -0.78 -8.95
N GLU A 68 -5.04 -0.45 -8.70
CA GLU A 68 -3.93 -0.75 -9.61
C GLU A 68 -3.75 -2.25 -9.82
N GLU A 69 -3.78 -3.05 -8.75
CA GLU A 69 -3.67 -4.51 -8.86
C GLU A 69 -4.82 -5.11 -9.68
N GLY A 70 -6.03 -4.55 -9.53
CA GLY A 70 -7.18 -4.89 -10.36
C GLY A 70 -6.96 -4.55 -11.84
N LEU A 71 -6.36 -3.39 -12.11
CA LEU A 71 -5.98 -2.97 -13.46
C LEU A 71 -4.91 -3.89 -14.05
N GLN A 72 -3.83 -4.16 -13.32
CA GLN A 72 -2.73 -5.03 -13.75
C GLN A 72 -3.21 -6.44 -14.10
N LYS A 73 -4.14 -7.01 -13.33
CA LYS A 73 -4.77 -8.31 -13.65
C LYS A 73 -5.53 -8.28 -14.98
N ARG A 74 -6.17 -7.16 -15.33
CA ARG A 74 -6.80 -6.99 -16.66
C ARG A 74 -5.73 -6.85 -17.74
N LEU A 75 -4.66 -6.11 -17.45
CA LEU A 75 -3.52 -5.96 -18.36
C LEU A 75 -2.73 -7.25 -18.58
N SER A 76 -2.86 -8.25 -17.71
CA SER A 76 -2.29 -9.59 -17.94
C SER A 76 -2.83 -10.23 -19.23
N ALA A 77 -4.06 -9.92 -19.64
CA ALA A 77 -4.62 -10.39 -20.92
C ALA A 77 -3.88 -9.84 -22.15
N VAL A 78 -3.16 -8.73 -21.99
CA VAL A 78 -2.30 -8.11 -23.02
C VAL A 78 -0.81 -8.23 -22.68
N GLY A 79 -0.46 -9.14 -21.76
CA GLY A 79 0.93 -9.52 -21.49
C GLY A 79 1.68 -8.65 -20.48
N TYR A 80 1.01 -7.89 -19.61
CA TYR A 80 1.70 -7.17 -18.52
C TYR A 80 2.41 -8.15 -17.56
N PRO A 81 3.75 -8.10 -17.43
CA PRO A 81 4.52 -9.13 -16.73
C PRO A 81 4.75 -8.85 -15.24
N ASP A 82 4.61 -7.59 -14.82
CA ASP A 82 5.18 -7.09 -13.56
C ASP A 82 4.22 -7.17 -12.36
N HIS A 83 3.05 -7.81 -12.47
CA HIS A 83 2.04 -7.81 -11.40
C HIS A 83 2.58 -8.31 -10.04
N GLN A 84 3.32 -9.43 -10.04
CA GLN A 84 3.81 -10.03 -8.79
C GLN A 84 4.90 -9.16 -8.12
N SER A 85 5.82 -8.61 -8.92
CA SER A 85 6.88 -7.73 -8.39
C SER A 85 6.30 -6.40 -7.91
N HIS A 86 5.31 -5.86 -8.62
CA HIS A 86 4.57 -4.67 -8.21
C HIS A 86 3.83 -4.90 -6.87
N LEU A 87 3.08 -5.99 -6.76
CA LEU A 87 2.38 -6.36 -5.51
C LEU A 87 3.35 -6.48 -4.31
N GLN A 88 4.56 -6.99 -4.52
CA GLN A 88 5.55 -7.06 -3.45
C GLN A 88 5.98 -5.67 -2.97
N LEU A 89 6.16 -4.71 -3.88
CA LEU A 89 6.48 -3.32 -3.53
C LEU A 89 5.36 -2.66 -2.70
N HIS A 90 4.10 -2.93 -3.02
CA HIS A 90 2.96 -2.47 -2.22
C HIS A 90 2.98 -3.05 -0.80
N LYS A 91 3.27 -4.35 -0.67
CA LYS A 91 3.36 -5.02 0.63
C LYS A 91 4.49 -4.46 1.48
N ASP A 92 5.66 -4.22 0.87
CA ASP A 92 6.82 -3.66 1.56
C ASP A 92 6.52 -2.24 2.04
N PHE A 93 5.89 -1.41 1.19
CA PHE A 93 5.43 -0.07 1.59
C PHE A 93 4.43 -0.13 2.74
N ALA A 94 3.41 -0.99 2.66
CA ALA A 94 2.40 -1.12 3.70
C ALA A 94 3.02 -1.50 5.05
N LYS A 95 3.99 -2.41 5.05
CA LYS A 95 4.75 -2.80 6.25
C LYS A 95 5.52 -1.62 6.84
N ASP A 96 6.29 -0.92 6.00
CA ASP A 96 7.10 0.23 6.45
C ASP A 96 6.22 1.39 6.93
N PHE A 97 5.08 1.61 6.27
CA PHE A 97 4.09 2.63 6.65
C PHE A 97 3.45 2.34 8.01
N LEU A 98 3.10 1.08 8.29
CA LEU A 98 2.53 0.70 9.58
C LEU A 98 3.55 0.83 10.71
N ALA A 99 4.80 0.42 10.48
CA ALA A 99 5.88 0.65 11.45
C ALA A 99 6.10 2.15 11.74
N LEU A 100 6.00 2.99 10.70
CA LEU A 100 6.04 4.45 10.84
C LEU A 100 4.87 4.99 11.67
N LYS A 101 3.64 4.49 11.45
CA LYS A 101 2.46 4.91 12.23
C LYS A 101 2.56 4.47 13.69
N GLU A 102 3.01 3.25 13.96
CA GLU A 102 3.24 2.79 15.33
C GLU A 102 4.30 3.62 16.06
N GLU A 103 5.37 4.04 15.38
CA GLU A 103 6.36 4.96 15.94
C GLU A 103 5.76 6.33 16.24
N PHE A 104 4.89 6.83 15.35
CA PHE A 104 4.14 8.05 15.56
C PHE A 104 3.23 7.96 16.78
N ASP A 105 2.49 6.88 16.98
CA ASP A 105 1.55 6.77 18.10
C ASP A 105 2.28 6.78 19.46
N ARG A 106 3.53 6.28 19.50
CA ARG A 106 4.36 6.28 20.71
C ARG A 106 5.00 7.63 21.03
N GLY A 107 5.39 8.39 20.00
CA GLY A 107 6.29 9.55 20.18
C GLY A 107 5.81 10.86 19.55
N GLY A 108 4.71 10.85 18.81
CA GLY A 108 4.23 11.98 18.02
C GLY A 108 5.20 12.38 16.89
N VAL A 109 5.11 13.64 16.46
CA VAL A 109 5.95 14.19 15.40
C VAL A 109 7.30 14.66 15.97
N THR A 110 8.28 13.76 16.01
CA THR A 110 9.67 14.12 16.33
C THR A 110 10.48 14.44 15.06
N PRO A 111 11.62 15.14 15.14
CA PRO A 111 12.49 15.36 13.99
C PRO A 111 12.95 14.05 13.32
N ALA A 112 13.31 13.04 14.12
CA ALA A 112 13.72 11.73 13.61
C ALA A 112 12.56 11.02 12.90
N TRP A 113 11.36 11.10 13.46
CA TRP A 113 10.15 10.57 12.82
C TRP A 113 9.83 11.30 11.51
N GLY A 114 9.94 12.63 11.48
CA GLY A 114 9.72 13.43 10.27
C GLY A 114 10.66 13.05 9.11
N VAL A 115 11.94 12.77 9.41
CA VAL A 115 12.90 12.24 8.42
C VAL A 115 12.45 10.87 7.89
N LYS A 116 11.97 9.98 8.78
CA LYS A 116 11.44 8.68 8.38
C LYS A 116 10.19 8.81 7.52
N PHE A 117 9.25 9.68 7.88
CA PHE A 117 8.05 9.99 7.10
C PHE A 117 8.43 10.45 5.68
N ASN A 118 9.37 11.38 5.57
CA ASN A 118 9.86 11.85 4.28
C ASN A 118 10.42 10.70 3.43
N ARG A 119 11.20 9.79 4.02
CA ARG A 119 11.76 8.63 3.29
C ARG A 119 10.71 7.59 2.90
N VAL A 120 9.90 7.14 3.86
CA VAL A 120 8.96 6.03 3.71
C VAL A 120 7.79 6.41 2.82
N VAL A 121 7.33 7.67 2.89
CA VAL A 121 6.15 8.13 2.16
C VAL A 121 6.54 9.06 1.04
N ALA A 122 7.12 10.21 1.39
CA ALA A 122 7.24 11.33 0.46
C ALA A 122 8.26 11.10 -0.66
N GLN A 123 9.30 10.31 -0.41
CA GLN A 123 10.25 9.87 -1.43
C GLN A 123 9.78 8.60 -2.14
N TRP A 124 9.19 7.64 -1.42
CA TRP A 124 8.76 6.38 -2.01
C TRP A 124 7.70 6.60 -3.08
N LEU A 125 6.64 7.35 -2.76
CA LEU A 125 5.47 7.53 -3.63
C LEU A 125 5.83 8.05 -5.04
N PRO A 126 6.46 9.23 -5.22
CA PRO A 126 6.78 9.72 -6.55
C PRO A 126 7.78 8.81 -7.30
N ASN A 127 8.68 8.13 -6.58
CA ASN A 127 9.61 7.19 -7.19
C ASN A 127 8.92 5.91 -7.66
N HIS A 128 7.95 5.40 -6.90
CA HIS A 128 7.12 4.26 -7.28
C HIS A 128 6.32 4.60 -8.54
N ILE A 129 5.56 5.70 -8.50
CA ILE A 129 4.71 6.14 -9.62
C ILE A 129 5.51 6.30 -10.91
N SER A 130 6.62 7.05 -10.87
CA SER A 130 7.40 7.36 -12.06
C SER A 130 8.19 6.18 -12.65
N ARG A 131 8.44 5.10 -11.88
CA ARG A 131 9.32 3.99 -12.29
C ARG A 131 8.62 2.64 -12.39
N VAL A 132 7.53 2.45 -11.66
CA VAL A 132 6.81 1.18 -11.52
C VAL A 132 5.44 1.34 -12.17
N ASP A 133 4.61 2.28 -11.70
CA ASP A 133 3.23 2.43 -12.17
C ASP A 133 3.20 2.89 -13.62
N LYS A 134 4.11 3.81 -13.98
CA LYS A 134 4.31 4.28 -15.35
C LYS A 134 4.51 3.15 -16.37
N LYS A 135 5.03 1.98 -15.96
CA LYS A 135 5.18 0.84 -16.88
C LYS A 135 3.84 0.31 -17.40
N MET A 136 2.75 0.50 -16.66
CA MET A 136 1.40 0.12 -17.09
C MET A 136 0.97 0.89 -18.34
N SER A 137 1.49 2.12 -18.55
CA SER A 137 1.12 2.97 -19.69
C SER A 137 1.36 2.29 -21.04
N GLY A 138 2.40 1.46 -21.15
CA GLY A 138 2.70 0.71 -22.39
C GLY A 138 1.70 -0.39 -22.72
N TYR A 139 0.86 -0.78 -21.76
CA TYR A 139 -0.12 -1.86 -21.87
C TYR A 139 -1.57 -1.34 -21.83
N LEU A 140 -1.76 -0.10 -21.39
CA LEU A 140 -3.03 0.62 -21.49
C LEU A 140 -3.21 0.97 -22.97
N GLY A 141 -3.93 0.09 -23.68
CA GLY A 141 -4.11 0.13 -25.12
C GLY A 141 -4.40 1.54 -25.64
N ASN A 142 -3.51 2.03 -26.49
CA ASN A 142 -3.58 3.38 -27.01
C ASN A 142 -4.88 3.62 -27.80
N GLY A 143 -5.68 4.55 -27.32
CA GLY A 143 -6.36 5.52 -28.19
C GLY A 143 -5.39 6.46 -28.91
N HIS A 144 -4.06 6.25 -28.83
CA HIS A 144 -3.09 7.00 -29.63
C HIS A 144 -1.78 6.26 -29.98
N GLN A 145 -1.80 5.54 -31.11
CA GLN A 145 -0.64 5.11 -31.91
C GLN A 145 0.33 4.09 -31.26
N ARG A 146 0.42 2.92 -31.89
CA ARG A 146 1.41 1.87 -31.61
C ARG A 146 2.77 2.30 -32.17
N GLY A 147 3.77 2.45 -31.31
CA GLY A 147 5.19 2.34 -31.66
C GLY A 147 5.77 1.16 -30.88
N GLY A 148 6.19 0.11 -31.57
CA GLY A 148 6.69 -1.11 -30.94
C GLY A 148 7.86 -0.84 -30.00
N VAL A 149 7.80 -1.35 -28.77
CA VAL A 149 8.95 -1.38 -27.86
C VAL A 149 9.71 -2.69 -28.11
N PRO A 150 11.01 -2.65 -28.47
CA PRO A 150 11.82 -3.85 -28.55
C PRO A 150 12.07 -4.41 -27.15
N SER A 151 11.91 -5.71 -26.99
CA SER A 151 12.37 -6.46 -25.82
C SER A 151 13.90 -6.40 -25.75
N THR A 152 14.46 -5.37 -25.12
CA THR A 152 15.88 -5.40 -24.74
C THR A 152 15.98 -5.91 -23.32
N GLY A 153 16.34 -7.20 -23.21
CA GLY A 153 16.85 -7.77 -21.99
C GLY A 153 18.06 -6.96 -21.52
N ARG A 154 17.87 -6.20 -20.45
CA ARG A 154 18.97 -5.75 -19.61
C ARG A 154 18.52 -5.85 -18.16
N GLN A 155 18.95 -6.95 -17.55
CA GLN A 155 18.79 -7.24 -16.13
C GLN A 155 19.62 -6.18 -15.37
N PHE A 156 18.95 -5.17 -14.83
CA PHE A 156 19.59 -4.25 -13.88
C PHE A 156 19.34 -4.81 -12.48
N ALA A 157 20.40 -5.38 -11.90
CA ALA A 157 20.40 -5.88 -10.53
C ALA A 157 20.16 -4.73 -9.56
N ILE A 158 19.03 -4.77 -8.85
CA ILE A 158 18.89 -4.10 -7.56
C ILE A 158 19.37 -5.12 -6.55
N THR A 159 20.52 -4.88 -5.93
CA THR A 159 21.08 -5.77 -4.91
C THR A 159 20.13 -5.80 -3.70
N PRO A 160 19.51 -6.94 -3.36
CA PRO A 160 18.84 -7.08 -2.07
C PRO A 160 19.89 -7.33 -0.99
N ALA A 161 19.69 -6.75 0.20
CA ALA A 161 20.40 -7.20 1.38
C ALA A 161 20.13 -8.71 1.56
N ARG A 162 21.21 -9.49 1.64
CA ARG A 162 21.20 -10.95 1.76
C ARG A 162 20.37 -11.42 2.96
N HIS A 163 19.48 -12.39 2.74
CA HIS A 163 19.36 -13.58 3.58
C HIS A 163 18.87 -14.78 2.74
N ALA A 164 19.59 -15.89 2.88
CA ALA A 164 19.41 -17.24 2.30
C ALA A 164 18.12 -17.92 2.79
N ALA A 165 17.58 -19.02 2.25
CA ALA A 165 17.73 -19.82 1.03
C ALA A 165 16.55 -20.83 1.04
N GLY A 166 16.13 -21.28 -0.15
CA GLY A 166 15.32 -22.51 -0.32
C GLY A 166 13.82 -22.29 -0.49
N ALA A 167 13.35 -22.39 -1.74
CA ALA A 167 11.96 -22.77 -2.01
C ALA A 167 11.88 -23.46 -3.38
N GLU A 168 11.37 -24.67 -3.35
CA GLU A 168 11.08 -25.56 -4.48
C GLU A 168 10.11 -24.90 -5.49
N ARG A 169 10.30 -25.17 -6.78
CA ARG A 169 9.48 -24.63 -7.87
C ARG A 169 8.11 -25.33 -7.88
N ILE A 170 7.06 -24.57 -7.58
CA ILE A 170 5.65 -25.01 -7.74
C ILE A 170 5.23 -24.79 -9.19
N GLU A 171 4.85 -25.86 -9.90
CA GLU A 171 4.25 -25.79 -11.23
C GLU A 171 2.76 -25.44 -11.14
N ILE A 172 2.33 -24.38 -11.85
CA ILE A 172 0.92 -23.97 -11.93
C ILE A 172 0.37 -24.42 -13.31
N PRO A 173 -0.80 -25.11 -13.38
CA PRO A 173 -1.31 -25.66 -14.63
C PRO A 173 -1.75 -24.57 -15.63
N ALA A 174 -1.53 -24.83 -16.92
CA ALA A 174 -1.67 -23.87 -18.01
C ALA A 174 -3.12 -23.54 -18.43
N GLU A 175 -4.15 -24.09 -17.78
CA GLU A 175 -5.54 -23.89 -18.20
C GLU A 175 -6.39 -23.24 -17.11
N GLY A 176 -6.84 -22.02 -17.39
CA GLY A 176 -7.72 -21.24 -16.51
C GLY A 176 -9.15 -21.82 -16.45
N PRO A 177 -9.90 -21.57 -15.35
CA PRO A 177 -11.19 -22.23 -15.14
C PRO A 177 -12.30 -21.67 -16.04
N ASN A 178 -13.23 -22.54 -16.42
CA ASN A 178 -14.40 -22.19 -17.23
C ASN A 178 -15.35 -21.20 -16.52
N ARG A 179 -16.33 -20.64 -17.27
CA ARG A 179 -17.20 -19.54 -16.82
C ARG A 179 -17.95 -19.77 -15.48
N ARG A 180 -18.18 -21.01 -15.05
CA ARG A 180 -18.79 -21.30 -13.72
C ARG A 180 -17.75 -21.36 -12.59
N GLY A 181 -16.49 -21.62 -12.92
CA GLY A 181 -15.36 -21.49 -12.01
C GLY A 181 -14.92 -20.04 -11.80
N LEU A 182 -15.17 -19.15 -12.77
CA LEU A 182 -14.82 -17.72 -12.68
C LEU A 182 -15.46 -16.99 -11.50
N THR A 183 -16.71 -17.27 -11.17
CA THR A 183 -17.41 -16.64 -10.01
C THR A 183 -16.87 -17.16 -8.68
N ARG A 184 -16.56 -18.46 -8.59
CA ARG A 184 -15.94 -19.06 -7.40
C ARG A 184 -14.48 -18.62 -7.24
N TRP A 185 -13.77 -18.36 -8.35
CA TRP A 185 -12.39 -17.88 -8.41
C TRP A 185 -12.25 -16.37 -8.16
N LEU A 186 -13.16 -15.54 -8.67
CA LEU A 186 -13.25 -14.10 -8.35
C LEU A 186 -13.60 -13.88 -6.87
N LEU A 187 -14.38 -14.79 -6.26
CA LEU A 187 -14.64 -14.79 -4.82
C LEU A 187 -13.42 -15.22 -4.00
N THR A 188 -12.55 -16.12 -4.46
CA THR A 188 -11.32 -16.48 -3.71
C THR A 188 -10.18 -15.48 -3.93
N ALA A 189 -10.08 -14.83 -5.10
CA ALA A 189 -9.04 -13.85 -5.40
C ALA A 189 -9.25 -12.47 -4.73
N LYS A 190 -10.50 -12.11 -4.41
CA LYS A 190 -10.81 -10.97 -3.51
C LYS A 190 -10.28 -11.18 -2.08
N PHE A 191 -9.92 -12.41 -1.71
CA PHE A 191 -9.68 -12.82 -0.33
C PHE A 191 -8.21 -13.02 0.05
N GLN A 192 -7.21 -12.68 -0.76
CA GLN A 192 -5.81 -12.92 -0.38
C GLN A 192 -4.99 -11.68 0.01
N VAL A 193 -5.30 -10.50 -0.54
CA VAL A 193 -4.65 -9.23 -0.14
C VAL A 193 -5.60 -8.36 0.68
N LEU A 194 -6.86 -8.31 0.27
CA LEU A 194 -7.91 -7.67 1.07
C LEU A 194 -8.02 -8.32 2.44
N SER A 195 -7.85 -9.64 2.57
CA SER A 195 -7.87 -10.30 3.88
C SER A 195 -6.63 -9.98 4.71
N ALA A 196 -5.42 -10.01 4.15
CA ALA A 196 -4.21 -9.71 4.90
C ALA A 196 -4.17 -8.24 5.35
N LEU A 197 -4.53 -7.29 4.48
CA LEU A 197 -4.61 -5.88 4.84
C LEU A 197 -5.83 -5.54 5.68
N ILE A 198 -7.02 -6.12 5.44
CA ILE A 198 -8.16 -5.97 6.37
C ILE A 198 -7.80 -6.57 7.72
N ILE A 199 -7.13 -7.72 7.79
CA ILE A 199 -6.68 -8.31 9.07
C ILE A 199 -5.70 -7.35 9.75
N LEU A 200 -4.71 -6.83 9.04
CA LEU A 200 -3.71 -5.91 9.59
C LEU A 200 -4.36 -4.58 10.05
N VAL A 201 -5.26 -4.01 9.24
CA VAL A 201 -6.02 -2.79 9.53
C VAL A 201 -7.05 -3.03 10.63
N THR A 202 -7.70 -4.19 10.70
CA THR A 202 -8.67 -4.54 11.75
C THR A 202 -7.98 -4.81 13.07
N VAL A 203 -6.80 -5.45 13.06
CA VAL A 203 -5.94 -5.59 14.23
C VAL A 203 -5.48 -4.21 14.72
N TYR A 204 -5.08 -3.35 13.79
CA TYR A 204 -4.61 -2.01 14.12
C TYR A 204 -5.72 -1.09 14.67
N LEU A 205 -6.87 -1.02 14.00
CA LEU A 205 -8.06 -0.28 14.46
C LEU A 205 -8.66 -0.90 15.73
N GLY A 206 -8.60 -2.23 15.86
CA GLY A 206 -9.00 -2.95 17.07
C GLY A 206 -8.10 -2.59 18.26
N ASN A 207 -6.79 -2.43 18.04
CA ASN A 207 -5.84 -2.00 19.06
C ASN A 207 -6.04 -0.52 19.47
N GLU A 208 -6.37 0.37 18.53
CA GLU A 208 -6.74 1.77 18.83
C GLU A 208 -8.04 1.84 19.66
N MET A 209 -9.04 1.05 19.30
CA MET A 209 -10.30 0.95 20.06
C MET A 209 -10.06 0.36 21.46
N LEU A 210 -9.20 -0.65 21.59
CA LEU A 210 -8.78 -1.23 22.87
C LEU A 210 -7.97 -0.27 23.73
N ALA A 211 -7.03 0.48 23.15
CA ALA A 211 -6.28 1.51 23.87
C ALA A 211 -7.21 2.59 24.40
N ASN A 212 -8.17 3.03 23.58
CA ASN A 212 -9.20 3.98 24.00
C ASN A 212 -10.11 3.39 25.09
N GLN A 213 -10.48 2.10 25.00
CA GLN A 213 -11.33 1.43 25.98
C GLN A 213 -10.61 1.11 27.30
N MET A 214 -9.33 0.73 27.27
CA MET A 214 -8.47 0.52 28.44
C MET A 214 -8.27 1.81 29.23
N MET A 215 -8.14 2.95 28.54
CA MET A 215 -8.09 4.27 29.16
C MET A 215 -9.42 4.67 29.81
N THR A 216 -10.54 4.05 29.41
CA THR A 216 -11.88 4.29 29.98
C THR A 216 -12.40 3.21 30.94
N GLY A 217 -11.64 2.12 31.14
CA GLY A 217 -11.94 1.10 32.16
C GLY A 217 -13.09 0.12 31.88
N VAL A 218 -13.57 0.02 30.63
CA VAL A 218 -14.69 -0.87 30.29
C VAL A 218 -14.26 -1.88 29.23
N ILE A 219 -14.00 -3.13 29.63
CA ILE A 219 -13.87 -4.26 28.71
C ILE A 219 -14.93 -5.30 29.09
N LEU A 220 -15.89 -5.55 28.19
CA LEU A 220 -16.89 -6.59 28.40
C LEU A 220 -16.27 -7.98 28.11
N PRO A 221 -16.54 -9.02 28.93
CA PRO A 221 -15.91 -10.35 28.79
C PRO A 221 -16.07 -11.00 27.40
N ALA A 222 -17.16 -10.72 26.69
CA ALA A 222 -17.41 -11.22 25.33
C ALA A 222 -16.43 -10.64 24.29
N GLN A 223 -15.93 -9.42 24.49
CA GLN A 223 -14.99 -8.77 23.59
C GLN A 223 -13.56 -9.34 23.76
N LYS A 224 -13.17 -9.66 25.00
CA LYS A 224 -11.89 -10.34 25.28
C LYS A 224 -11.79 -11.70 24.58
N ALA A 225 -12.85 -12.51 24.65
CA ALA A 225 -12.92 -13.81 23.99
C ALA A 225 -12.88 -13.72 22.45
N TYR A 226 -13.46 -12.66 21.88
CA TYR A 226 -13.40 -12.40 20.43
C TYR A 226 -11.99 -12.08 19.94
N ILE A 227 -11.23 -11.31 20.72
CA ILE A 227 -9.85 -10.90 20.42
C ILE A 227 -8.86 -12.07 20.54
N GLU A 228 -8.97 -12.88 21.59
CA GLU A 228 -8.12 -14.06 21.77
C GLU A 228 -8.32 -15.08 20.62
N ASN A 229 -9.56 -15.22 20.14
CA ASN A 229 -9.88 -16.05 18.98
C ASN A 229 -9.34 -15.45 17.66
N MET A 230 -9.35 -14.12 17.51
CA MET A 230 -8.74 -13.45 16.35
C MET A 230 -7.22 -13.60 16.31
N ASN A 231 -6.53 -13.39 17.43
CA ASN A 231 -5.07 -13.51 17.50
C ASN A 231 -4.59 -14.95 17.20
N GLY A 232 -5.33 -15.96 17.67
CA GLY A 232 -5.06 -17.36 17.32
C GLY A 232 -5.24 -17.67 15.84
N ARG A 233 -6.18 -17.01 15.16
CA ARG A 233 -6.42 -17.19 13.72
C ARG A 233 -5.40 -16.45 12.85
N VAL A 234 -4.88 -15.32 13.32
CA VAL A 234 -3.80 -14.57 12.66
C VAL A 234 -2.47 -15.31 12.75
N ALA A 235 -2.12 -15.87 13.91
CA ALA A 235 -0.92 -16.70 14.06
C ALA A 235 -0.93 -17.88 13.09
N LYS A 236 -2.09 -18.55 12.96
CA LYS A 236 -2.26 -19.70 12.05
C LYS A 236 -2.24 -19.34 10.55
N ALA A 237 -2.50 -18.08 10.21
CA ALA A 237 -2.49 -17.58 8.83
C ALA A 237 -1.13 -17.01 8.39
N LEU A 238 -0.22 -16.75 9.35
CA LEU A 238 1.15 -16.31 9.08
C LEU A 238 2.13 -17.48 8.95
N GLU A 239 1.74 -18.68 9.39
CA GLU A 239 2.52 -19.92 9.28
C GLU A 239 2.22 -20.75 8.02
N ALA A 240 1.26 -20.32 7.18
CA ALA A 240 0.76 -21.04 6.00
C ALA A 240 1.01 -20.28 4.70
#